data_AF-A0ABD3Q914-F1
#
_entry.id   AF-A0ABD3Q914-F1
#
_cell.length_a   1.000
_cell.length_b   1.000
_cell.length_c   1.000
_cell.angle_alpha   90.00
_cell.angle_beta   90.00
_cell.angle_gamma   90.00
#
_symmetry.space_group_name_H-M   'P 1'
#
loop_
_entity.id
_entity.type
_entity.pdbx_description
1 polymer ?
#
loop_
_entity_poly.entity_id
_entity_poly.type
_entity_poly.pdbx_seq_one_letter_code
_entity_poly.pdbx_strand_id
1 'polypeptide(L)'
;MKANSSSARAASAVPLIVSLLAVVVLLVVSVVADRATFSFSSSSSTSRRLAAAFLASPPSTTTTTTTTTSTSTSTKTTTKMALPTRATVAEIEDSLAPPAVTSSSTERTKKSSPRMMMGDDADAAADPLDGTRWRVSLSVGRESGTWMPADWGRSGSRINVSFVVEFSSSPSYDRDDLLGRGGGRSGRDDNGAFAAHDDVAKVLRVVDGIAVLGPSISEGERTYAMRDGGWRVSRGEGPLGTDLLRFFVEVDDDRIMHADGDVYVPKGRVYCSCGHFPFATGDEMSSSMSSASSDARESLVVELRNIEERIAGMRKRKDGIRNPFALDGIRISREISRLTREAGLVNYKLNLAAVRDPDRRLLRFTKDGNVGLTREGGVCCQVNKGPIVEYHILGRFGIASVDRD
;
A
#
# COMPACT_ATOMS: atom_id res chain seq x y z
N MET A 1 64.40 62.54 -4.43
CA MET A 1 64.73 61.36 -3.59
C MET A 1 63.50 60.98 -2.77
N LYS A 2 62.73 59.97 -3.18
CA LYS A 2 61.67 59.33 -2.38
C LYS A 2 61.69 57.84 -2.71
N ALA A 3 61.77 57.04 -1.65
CA ALA A 3 62.10 55.63 -1.66
C ALA A 3 60.89 54.73 -1.99
N ASN A 4 61.19 53.65 -2.72
CA ASN A 4 60.31 52.51 -2.97
C ASN A 4 60.31 51.56 -1.75
N SER A 5 59.14 51.06 -1.34
CA SER A 5 59.03 49.81 -0.59
C SER A 5 57.65 49.17 -0.81
N SER A 6 57.59 48.19 -1.72
CA SER A 6 56.47 47.25 -1.85
C SER A 6 57.02 45.83 -1.67
N SER A 7 56.85 45.27 -0.48
CA SER A 7 57.14 43.87 -0.16
C SER A 7 55.81 43.17 0.13
N ALA A 8 55.26 42.50 -0.87
CA ALA A 8 54.07 41.67 -0.76
C ALA A 8 54.48 40.27 -0.25
N ARG A 9 54.04 39.93 0.97
CA ARG A 9 54.16 38.58 1.53
C ARG A 9 53.11 37.67 0.88
N ALA A 10 53.55 36.72 0.06
CA ALA A 10 52.74 35.60 -0.39
C ALA A 10 52.50 34.64 0.79
N ALA A 11 51.34 34.78 1.44
CA ALA A 11 50.89 33.84 2.46
C ALA A 11 50.45 32.52 1.79
N SER A 12 50.99 31.42 2.30
CA SER A 12 50.77 30.04 1.89
C SER A 12 49.28 29.66 1.77
N ALA A 13 48.84 29.34 0.55
CA ALA A 13 47.49 28.84 0.24
C ALA A 13 47.34 27.32 0.46
N VAL A 14 48.40 26.65 0.90
CA VAL A 14 48.45 25.19 1.09
C VAL A 14 47.48 24.66 2.17
N PRO A 15 47.28 25.32 3.34
CA PRO A 15 46.41 24.75 4.38
C PRO A 15 44.92 24.80 4.02
N LEU A 16 44.50 25.72 3.15
CA LEU A 16 43.09 25.81 2.70
C LEU A 16 42.71 24.66 1.76
N ILE A 17 43.63 24.23 0.90
CA ILE A 17 43.38 23.15 -0.06
C ILE A 17 43.25 21.79 0.65
N VAL A 18 44.07 21.55 1.69
CA VAL A 18 44.00 20.31 2.48
C VAL A 18 42.69 20.23 3.28
N SER A 19 42.24 21.36 3.84
CA SER A 19 40.96 21.42 4.57
C SER A 19 39.76 21.17 3.65
N LEU A 20 39.76 21.74 2.44
CA LEU A 20 38.70 21.53 1.46
C LEU A 20 38.60 20.06 1.00
N LEU A 21 39.76 19.41 0.78
CA LEU A 21 39.81 17.99 0.41
C LEU A 21 39.27 17.08 1.52
N ALA A 22 39.57 17.37 2.79
CA ALA A 22 39.04 16.59 3.92
C ALA A 22 37.51 16.67 4.03
N VAL A 23 36.93 17.85 3.81
CA VAL A 23 35.47 18.05 3.81
C VAL A 23 34.80 17.31 2.65
N VAL A 24 35.40 17.33 1.45
CA VAL A 24 34.88 16.60 0.29
C VAL A 24 34.93 15.09 0.53
N VAL A 25 36.01 14.56 1.12
CA VAL A 25 36.09 13.12 1.45
C VAL A 25 35.03 12.73 2.48
N LEU A 26 34.82 13.53 3.53
CA LEU A 26 33.77 13.29 4.52
C LEU A 26 32.36 13.30 3.91
N LEU A 27 32.06 14.25 3.01
CA LEU A 27 30.78 14.29 2.30
C LEU A 27 30.57 13.08 1.39
N VAL A 28 31.61 12.63 0.68
CA VAL A 28 31.52 11.44 -0.17
C VAL A 28 31.32 10.17 0.66
N VAL A 29 32.00 10.04 1.81
CA VAL A 29 31.83 8.89 2.71
C VAL A 29 30.40 8.87 3.29
N SER A 30 29.85 10.01 3.70
CA SER A 30 28.45 10.07 4.19
C SER A 30 27.43 9.70 3.11
N VAL A 31 27.60 10.17 1.88
CA VAL A 31 26.70 9.84 0.76
C VAL A 31 26.80 8.35 0.36
N VAL A 32 27.96 7.73 0.51
CA VAL A 32 28.14 6.29 0.27
C VAL A 32 27.56 5.46 1.42
N ALA A 33 27.66 5.93 2.67
CA ALA A 33 27.07 5.26 3.82
C ALA A 33 25.53 5.26 3.79
N ASP A 34 24.90 6.37 3.37
CA ASP A 34 23.44 6.45 3.22
C ASP A 34 22.88 5.57 2.10
N ARG A 35 23.70 5.19 1.11
CA ARG A 35 23.31 4.25 0.06
C ARG A 35 23.40 2.78 0.47
N ALA A 36 24.04 2.46 1.60
CA ALA A 36 24.16 1.09 2.08
C ALA A 36 23.00 0.66 3.01
N THR A 37 22.18 1.60 3.50
CA THR A 37 21.11 1.35 4.48
C THR A 37 19.70 1.30 3.90
N PHE A 38 19.51 1.58 2.61
CA PHE A 38 18.21 1.37 1.93
C PHE A 38 18.11 -0.08 1.40
N SER A 39 18.13 -1.04 2.32
CA SER A 39 17.81 -2.44 2.05
C SER A 39 16.32 -2.68 2.28
N PHE A 40 15.60 -2.92 1.19
CA PHE A 40 14.21 -3.38 1.22
C PHE A 40 14.18 -4.79 1.83
N SER A 41 13.72 -4.91 3.07
CA SER A 41 13.55 -6.19 3.76
C SER A 41 12.39 -6.97 3.12
N SER A 42 12.73 -7.74 2.10
CA SER A 42 11.87 -8.80 1.55
C SER A 42 12.28 -10.12 2.20
N SER A 43 11.64 -10.45 3.32
CA SER A 43 11.78 -11.76 3.96
C SER A 43 11.11 -12.83 3.10
N SER A 44 11.85 -13.39 2.13
CA SER A 44 11.50 -14.63 1.45
C SER A 44 12.18 -15.80 2.18
N SER A 45 11.40 -16.52 2.99
CA SER A 45 11.82 -17.76 3.62
C SER A 45 11.94 -18.86 2.55
N THR A 46 13.14 -19.04 2.02
CA THR A 46 13.45 -20.19 1.15
C THR A 46 13.81 -21.38 2.04
N SER A 47 12.88 -22.33 2.11
CA SER A 47 13.07 -23.65 2.71
C SER A 47 14.12 -24.43 1.91
N ARG A 48 15.25 -24.78 2.51
CA ARG A 48 16.17 -25.81 2.00
C ARG A 48 16.22 -26.96 2.99
N ARG A 49 15.56 -28.06 2.62
CA ARG A 49 15.87 -29.40 3.11
C ARG A 49 17.17 -29.87 2.46
N LEU A 50 18.16 -30.27 3.25
CA LEU A 50 19.00 -31.43 2.96
C LEU A 50 19.40 -32.10 4.28
N ALA A 51 19.33 -33.43 4.26
CA ALA A 51 19.62 -34.33 5.36
C ALA A 51 21.13 -34.56 5.53
N ALA A 52 21.57 -34.74 6.78
CA ALA A 52 22.66 -35.65 7.16
C ALA A 52 22.59 -35.90 8.68
N ALA A 53 22.91 -37.13 9.07
CA ALA A 53 22.55 -37.75 10.33
C ALA A 53 23.74 -37.89 11.32
N PHE A 54 23.42 -38.39 12.53
CA PHE A 54 24.28 -39.05 13.54
C PHE A 54 25.19 -38.18 14.44
N LEU A 55 24.77 -37.92 15.69
CA LEU A 55 25.16 -38.65 16.93
C LEU A 55 25.06 -37.79 18.22
N ALA A 56 24.30 -38.34 19.18
CA ALA A 56 24.53 -38.40 20.63
C ALA A 56 24.67 -37.14 21.52
N SER A 57 23.75 -37.09 22.51
CA SER A 57 23.95 -36.81 23.96
C SER A 57 23.75 -35.38 24.53
N PRO A 58 23.39 -35.26 25.84
CA PRO A 58 22.16 -34.58 26.31
C PRO A 58 22.42 -33.29 27.16
N PRO A 59 21.42 -32.67 27.83
CA PRO A 59 21.40 -31.23 28.12
C PRO A 59 22.06 -30.83 29.44
N SER A 60 22.66 -29.64 29.45
CA SER A 60 23.07 -28.94 30.67
C SER A 60 22.05 -27.85 31.00
N THR A 61 21.40 -28.08 32.12
CA THR A 61 20.56 -27.19 32.91
C THR A 61 21.33 -25.93 33.31
N THR A 62 20.76 -24.74 33.08
CA THR A 62 21.15 -23.55 33.85
C THR A 62 19.91 -22.78 34.28
N THR A 63 19.60 -22.99 35.56
CA THR A 63 18.77 -22.21 36.44
C THR A 63 19.26 -20.75 36.48
N THR A 64 18.38 -19.78 36.27
CA THR A 64 18.63 -18.41 36.76
C THR A 64 17.41 -17.89 37.50
N THR A 65 17.72 -17.51 38.72
CA THR A 65 16.91 -17.20 39.89
C THR A 65 16.13 -15.89 39.75
N THR A 66 14.93 -15.95 40.29
CA THR A 66 14.00 -14.88 40.65
C THR A 66 14.62 -13.90 41.65
N THR A 67 14.53 -12.58 41.41
CA THR A 67 14.59 -11.60 42.50
C THR A 67 13.46 -10.58 42.31
N THR A 68 12.49 -10.72 43.20
CA THR A 68 11.41 -9.80 43.55
C THR A 68 11.96 -8.53 44.22
N THR A 69 11.51 -7.35 43.80
CA THR A 69 11.41 -6.20 44.71
C THR A 69 10.15 -5.39 44.41
N SER A 70 9.21 -5.51 45.32
CA SER A 70 8.02 -4.68 45.54
C SER A 70 8.40 -3.30 46.08
N THR A 71 7.82 -2.23 45.54
CA THR A 71 7.56 -1.01 46.32
C THR A 71 6.23 -0.39 45.91
N SER A 72 5.29 -0.49 46.83
CA SER A 72 4.03 0.22 46.90
C SER A 72 4.23 1.69 47.26
N THR A 73 3.55 2.61 46.58
CA THR A 73 3.20 3.91 47.18
C THR A 73 1.81 4.33 46.72
N SER A 74 0.87 4.24 47.66
CA SER A 74 -0.47 4.79 47.59
C SER A 74 -0.45 6.30 47.87
N THR A 75 -1.15 7.10 47.06
CA THR A 75 -1.72 8.37 47.53
C THR A 75 -3.14 8.52 47.00
N LYS A 76 -4.07 8.53 47.95
CA LYS A 76 -5.47 8.92 47.82
C LYS A 76 -5.55 10.44 47.63
N THR A 77 -6.34 10.90 46.68
CA THR A 77 -7.07 12.18 46.85
C THR A 77 -8.43 12.11 46.19
N THR A 78 -9.44 12.10 47.04
CA THR A 78 -10.87 12.19 46.79
C THR A 78 -11.24 13.66 46.61
N THR A 79 -11.87 14.05 45.49
CA THR A 79 -12.65 15.30 45.46
C THR A 79 -13.91 15.11 44.62
N LYS A 80 -15.03 15.05 45.33
CA LYS A 80 -16.40 15.18 44.82
C LYS A 80 -16.57 16.58 44.22
N MET A 81 -17.22 16.69 43.06
CA MET A 81 -18.07 17.84 42.77
C MET A 81 -19.29 17.43 41.97
N ALA A 82 -20.40 18.06 42.33
CA ALA A 82 -21.77 17.67 42.13
C ALA A 82 -22.37 18.23 40.83
N LEU A 83 -23.45 17.57 40.41
CA LEU A 83 -24.50 18.09 39.51
C LEU A 83 -25.01 19.46 39.95
N PRO A 84 -25.59 20.20 38.99
CA PRO A 84 -27.01 20.52 39.17
C PRO A 84 -27.88 20.17 37.94
N THR A 85 -29.12 19.90 38.28
CA THR A 85 -30.26 19.43 37.50
C THR A 85 -31.09 20.59 36.93
N ARG A 86 -31.90 20.30 35.89
CA ARG A 86 -33.20 20.94 35.50
C ARG A 86 -33.07 22.21 34.63
N ALA A 87 -33.92 22.50 33.63
CA ALA A 87 -35.28 22.04 33.34
C ALA A 87 -35.64 22.16 31.84
N THR A 88 -36.68 21.38 31.49
CA THR A 88 -37.62 21.38 30.35
C THR A 88 -38.08 22.74 29.79
N VAL A 89 -38.48 22.79 28.51
CA VAL A 89 -39.81 23.26 28.00
C VAL A 89 -39.88 23.19 26.44
N ALA A 90 -41.00 22.62 25.97
CA ALA A 90 -41.80 22.80 24.73
C ALA A 90 -41.13 22.96 23.35
N GLU A 91 -41.44 22.15 22.32
CA GLU A 91 -42.73 22.02 21.60
C GLU A 91 -43.08 23.30 20.81
N ILE A 92 -42.70 23.36 19.53
CA ILE A 92 -43.38 24.12 18.46
C ILE A 92 -43.29 23.29 17.18
N GLU A 93 -44.42 22.68 16.82
CA GLU A 93 -44.79 22.36 15.44
C GLU A 93 -44.87 23.68 14.65
N ASP A 94 -44.31 23.76 13.45
CA ASP A 94 -45.12 24.26 12.34
C ASP A 94 -44.58 23.80 10.98
N SER A 95 -45.58 23.51 10.16
CA SER A 95 -45.62 23.14 8.77
C SER A 95 -44.77 24.00 7.82
N LEU A 96 -44.42 23.43 6.66
CA LEU A 96 -44.75 23.96 5.33
C LEU A 96 -44.12 23.09 4.24
N ALA A 97 -44.96 22.25 3.62
CA ALA A 97 -44.67 21.60 2.35
C ALA A 97 -45.04 22.56 1.19
N PRO A 98 -44.24 22.66 0.12
CA PRO A 98 -44.69 23.26 -1.12
C PRO A 98 -45.31 22.22 -2.08
N PRO A 99 -46.26 22.65 -2.94
CA PRO A 99 -47.22 21.80 -3.61
C PRO A 99 -46.69 21.06 -4.85
N ALA A 100 -47.31 19.90 -5.08
CA ALA A 100 -47.26 19.15 -6.32
C ALA A 100 -47.77 19.98 -7.50
N VAL A 101 -46.94 20.11 -8.54
CA VAL A 101 -47.33 20.71 -9.82
C VAL A 101 -47.65 19.60 -10.81
N THR A 102 -48.95 19.36 -10.97
CA THR A 102 -49.55 18.52 -12.01
C THR A 102 -49.24 19.10 -13.38
N SER A 103 -48.37 18.43 -14.15
CA SER A 103 -48.13 18.74 -15.56
C SER A 103 -48.94 17.78 -16.42
N SER A 104 -49.81 18.36 -17.22
CA SER A 104 -50.80 17.74 -18.08
C SER A 104 -50.18 16.97 -19.24
N SER A 105 -50.69 15.76 -19.41
CA SER A 105 -50.56 14.91 -20.59
C SER A 105 -51.11 15.62 -21.83
N THR A 106 -50.31 15.69 -22.90
CA THR A 106 -50.81 15.93 -24.27
C THR A 106 -50.40 14.74 -25.12
N GLU A 107 -51.37 13.85 -25.37
CA GLU A 107 -51.24 12.73 -26.27
C GLU A 107 -51.03 13.24 -27.72
N ARG A 108 -49.91 12.86 -28.33
CA ARG A 108 -49.73 12.87 -29.79
C ARG A 108 -49.36 11.47 -30.24
N THR A 109 -50.37 10.75 -30.70
CA THR A 109 -50.26 9.47 -31.41
C THR A 109 -49.57 9.68 -32.76
N LYS A 110 -48.25 9.48 -32.80
CA LYS A 110 -47.52 9.20 -34.04
C LYS A 110 -47.27 7.71 -34.14
N LYS A 111 -47.99 7.06 -35.05
CA LYS A 111 -47.67 5.72 -35.58
C LYS A 111 -46.29 5.78 -36.24
N SER A 112 -45.26 5.35 -35.52
CA SER A 112 -43.95 5.02 -36.08
C SER A 112 -43.76 3.51 -36.04
N SER A 113 -43.33 2.96 -37.17
CA SER A 113 -43.05 1.54 -37.41
C SER A 113 -42.18 0.90 -36.31
N PRO A 114 -42.37 -0.41 -36.03
CA PRO A 114 -41.56 -1.15 -35.07
C PRO A 114 -40.19 -1.41 -35.68
N ARG A 115 -39.27 -0.45 -35.52
CA ARG A 115 -37.85 -0.71 -35.69
C ARG A 115 -37.42 -1.40 -34.41
N MET A 116 -37.13 -2.71 -34.49
CA MET A 116 -36.53 -3.46 -33.40
C MET A 116 -35.24 -2.74 -33.01
N MET A 117 -35.32 -1.96 -31.93
CA MET A 117 -34.16 -1.47 -31.22
C MET A 117 -33.60 -2.69 -30.51
N MET A 118 -32.61 -3.33 -31.15
CA MET A 118 -31.57 -3.97 -30.35
C MET A 118 -31.04 -2.87 -29.47
N GLY A 119 -31.34 -2.98 -28.17
CA GLY A 119 -30.75 -2.12 -27.17
C GLY A 119 -29.26 -2.30 -27.26
N ASP A 120 -28.60 -1.36 -27.93
CA ASP A 120 -27.23 -0.98 -27.63
C ASP A 120 -27.23 -0.36 -26.23
N ASP A 121 -27.66 -1.12 -25.23
CA ASP A 121 -27.13 -1.04 -23.87
C ASP A 121 -25.70 -1.57 -24.03
N ALA A 122 -24.84 -0.73 -24.62
CA ALA A 122 -23.42 -0.89 -24.50
C ALA A 122 -23.16 -0.80 -23.00
N ASP A 123 -23.22 -1.95 -22.34
CA ASP A 123 -22.87 -2.17 -20.96
C ASP A 123 -21.55 -1.44 -20.76
N ALA A 124 -21.63 -0.24 -20.16
CA ALA A 124 -20.47 0.54 -19.80
C ALA A 124 -19.60 -0.43 -19.01
N ALA A 125 -18.45 -0.79 -19.58
CA ALA A 125 -17.71 -2.00 -19.24
C ALA A 125 -17.63 -2.13 -17.71
N ALA A 126 -18.45 -3.02 -17.15
CA ALA A 126 -18.58 -3.15 -15.71
C ALA A 126 -17.20 -3.42 -15.12
N ASP A 127 -16.90 -2.80 -13.97
CA ASP A 127 -15.61 -3.06 -13.33
C ASP A 127 -15.57 -4.55 -13.00
N PRO A 128 -14.49 -5.28 -13.32
CA PRO A 128 -14.46 -6.72 -13.12
C PRO A 128 -14.53 -7.14 -11.64
N LEU A 129 -14.45 -6.18 -10.69
CA LEU A 129 -14.77 -6.39 -9.27
C LEU A 129 -16.27 -6.32 -8.94
N ASP A 130 -17.11 -5.72 -9.79
CA ASP A 130 -18.53 -5.55 -9.53
C ASP A 130 -19.22 -6.91 -9.34
N GLY A 131 -19.99 -7.05 -8.26
CA GLY A 131 -20.71 -8.27 -7.88
C GLY A 131 -19.85 -9.35 -7.23
N THR A 132 -18.55 -9.11 -7.01
CA THR A 132 -17.64 -10.10 -6.41
C THR A 132 -17.67 -10.07 -4.88
N ARG A 133 -17.50 -11.24 -4.24
CA ARG A 133 -17.49 -11.40 -2.78
C ARG A 133 -16.13 -11.85 -2.27
N TRP A 134 -15.69 -11.24 -1.18
CA TRP A 134 -14.37 -11.45 -0.60
C TRP A 134 -14.40 -11.47 0.92
N ARG A 135 -13.64 -12.38 1.51
CA ARG A 135 -13.33 -12.38 2.95
C ARG A 135 -12.09 -11.53 3.18
N VAL A 136 -12.24 -10.50 4.00
CA VAL A 136 -11.16 -9.63 4.45
C VAL A 136 -10.77 -10.07 5.86
N SER A 137 -9.47 -10.12 6.14
CA SER A 137 -8.92 -10.45 7.45
C SER A 137 -7.88 -9.42 7.84
N LEU A 138 -8.25 -8.49 8.70
CA LEU A 138 -7.37 -7.46 9.25
C LEU A 138 -6.49 -8.07 10.34
N SER A 139 -5.19 -7.77 10.30
CA SER A 139 -4.24 -8.05 11.38
C SER A 139 -3.68 -6.72 11.88
N VAL A 140 -4.32 -6.19 12.92
CA VAL A 140 -4.05 -4.88 13.51
C VAL A 140 -3.04 -5.02 14.64
N GLY A 141 -2.03 -4.16 14.64
CA GLY A 141 -0.95 -4.17 15.62
C GLY A 141 0.12 -3.16 15.27
N ARG A 142 1.16 -3.07 16.10
CA ARG A 142 2.20 -2.06 15.93
C ARG A 142 3.07 -2.34 14.69
N GLU A 143 2.93 -1.49 13.68
CA GLU A 143 3.76 -1.51 12.46
C GLU A 143 4.81 -0.38 12.49
N SER A 144 5.92 -0.56 11.77
CA SER A 144 6.94 0.47 11.63
C SER A 144 6.36 1.71 10.93
N GLY A 145 6.55 2.88 11.53
CA GLY A 145 5.98 4.14 11.00
C GLY A 145 4.53 4.38 11.38
N THR A 146 3.91 3.56 12.24
CA THR A 146 2.61 3.89 12.83
C THR A 146 2.69 5.19 13.64
N TRP A 147 1.64 6.00 13.55
CA TRP A 147 1.49 7.24 14.31
C TRP A 147 0.57 7.06 15.54
N MET A 148 0.23 5.81 15.84
CA MET A 148 -0.49 5.46 17.06
C MET A 148 0.35 5.80 18.31
N PRO A 149 -0.30 6.03 19.46
CA PRO A 149 0.37 6.32 20.73
C PRO A 149 1.48 5.32 21.07
N ALA A 150 2.51 5.76 21.80
CA ALA A 150 3.69 4.94 22.08
C ALA A 150 3.41 3.72 22.96
N ASP A 151 2.32 3.73 23.71
CA ASP A 151 1.78 2.64 24.52
C ASP A 151 0.90 1.68 23.72
N TRP A 152 0.40 2.08 22.55
CA TRP A 152 -0.42 1.23 21.68
C TRP A 152 0.40 0.12 21.04
N GLY A 153 -0.05 -1.13 21.21
CA GLY A 153 0.65 -2.32 20.73
C GLY A 153 2.08 -2.48 21.24
N ARG A 154 2.41 -1.90 22.40
CA ARG A 154 3.70 -2.08 23.09
C ARG A 154 3.92 -3.53 23.51
N SER A 155 2.84 -4.28 23.79
CA SER A 155 2.88 -5.69 24.14
C SER A 155 3.38 -6.59 23.00
N GLY A 156 3.35 -6.10 21.75
CA GLY A 156 3.58 -6.90 20.55
C GLY A 156 2.37 -7.77 20.14
N SER A 157 1.25 -7.66 20.84
CA SER A 157 0.01 -8.35 20.49
C SER A 157 -0.57 -7.84 19.18
N ARG A 158 -1.38 -8.69 18.53
CA ARG A 158 -2.14 -8.32 17.33
C ARG A 158 -3.58 -8.76 17.49
N ILE A 159 -4.49 -7.99 16.91
CA ILE A 159 -5.91 -8.28 16.83
C ILE A 159 -6.22 -8.73 15.42
N ASN A 160 -6.91 -9.86 15.29
CA ASN A 160 -7.34 -10.38 14.01
C ASN A 160 -8.86 -10.22 13.87
N VAL A 161 -9.30 -9.37 12.93
CA VAL A 161 -10.71 -9.11 12.65
C VAL A 161 -11.02 -9.60 11.24
N SER A 162 -12.09 -10.36 11.06
CA SER A 162 -12.49 -10.87 9.76
C SER A 162 -13.96 -10.55 9.45
N PHE A 163 -14.24 -10.23 8.20
CA PHE A 163 -15.59 -9.96 7.70
C PHE A 163 -15.65 -10.28 6.21
N VAL A 164 -16.85 -10.41 5.68
CA VAL A 164 -17.07 -10.66 4.25
C VAL A 164 -17.66 -9.40 3.62
N VAL A 165 -17.13 -9.03 2.46
CA VAL A 165 -17.57 -7.86 1.70
C VAL A 165 -18.02 -8.24 0.31
N GLU A 166 -18.95 -7.46 -0.23
CA GLU A 166 -19.41 -7.54 -1.61
C GLU A 166 -19.20 -6.19 -2.30
N PHE A 167 -18.43 -6.21 -3.39
CA PHE A 167 -18.15 -5.03 -4.20
C PHE A 167 -19.36 -4.76 -5.10
N SER A 168 -20.17 -3.74 -4.77
CA SER A 168 -21.36 -3.40 -5.57
C SER A 168 -21.00 -2.48 -6.72
N SER A 169 -21.71 -2.58 -7.85
CA SER A 169 -21.65 -1.61 -8.95
C SER A 169 -22.39 -0.30 -8.63
N SER A 170 -23.17 -0.26 -7.56
CA SER A 170 -23.92 0.93 -7.16
C SER A 170 -22.97 2.08 -6.82
N PRO A 171 -23.20 3.30 -7.37
CA PRO A 171 -22.38 4.45 -7.00
C PRO A 171 -22.58 4.80 -5.52
N SER A 172 -21.50 5.16 -4.85
CA SER A 172 -21.54 5.73 -3.51
C SER A 172 -21.61 7.24 -3.60
N TYR A 173 -22.52 7.85 -2.84
CA TYR A 173 -22.63 9.31 -2.71
C TYR A 173 -21.77 9.86 -1.57
N ASP A 174 -21.09 8.99 -0.82
CA ASP A 174 -20.19 9.42 0.24
C ASP A 174 -18.96 10.09 -0.35
N ARG A 175 -18.84 11.39 -0.06
CA ARG A 175 -17.67 12.19 -0.41
C ARG A 175 -16.54 11.90 0.56
N ASP A 176 -15.78 10.85 0.29
CA ASP A 176 -14.55 10.56 1.01
C ASP A 176 -13.34 11.11 0.25
N ASP A 177 -12.50 11.87 0.95
CA ASP A 177 -11.32 12.51 0.36
C ASP A 177 -10.30 11.48 -0.15
N LEU A 178 -10.18 10.31 0.51
CA LEU A 178 -9.27 9.23 0.11
C LEU A 178 -9.75 8.51 -1.15
N LEU A 179 -11.07 8.42 -1.32
CA LEU A 179 -11.69 7.87 -2.53
C LEU A 179 -11.86 8.92 -3.62
N GLY A 180 -11.27 10.10 -3.46
CA GLY A 180 -11.22 11.14 -4.48
C GLY A 180 -12.13 12.31 -4.16
N ARG A 181 -11.62 13.22 -3.33
CA ARG A 181 -11.83 14.64 -3.64
C ARG A 181 -11.14 14.90 -4.98
N GLY A 182 -11.87 15.33 -6.00
CA GLY A 182 -11.37 15.64 -7.35
C GLY A 182 -10.27 16.71 -7.39
N GLY A 183 -9.09 16.38 -6.86
CA GLY A 183 -7.83 17.11 -6.95
C GLY A 183 -6.78 16.34 -7.77
N GLY A 184 -7.04 15.06 -8.08
CA GLY A 184 -6.48 14.45 -9.28
C GLY A 184 -6.94 15.32 -10.44
N ARG A 185 -5.98 15.94 -11.14
CA ARG A 185 -6.20 16.75 -12.33
C ARG A 185 -7.40 16.16 -13.06
N SER A 186 -8.48 16.93 -13.20
CA SER A 186 -9.32 16.85 -14.38
C SER A 186 -8.34 17.01 -15.54
N GLY A 187 -7.69 15.91 -15.92
CA GLY A 187 -7.07 15.69 -17.19
C GLY A 187 -8.25 15.73 -18.11
N ARG A 188 -8.65 16.97 -18.40
CA ARG A 188 -9.33 17.30 -19.63
C ARG A 188 -8.45 16.62 -20.65
N ASP A 189 -8.97 15.56 -21.27
CA ASP A 189 -8.28 14.98 -22.40
C ASP A 189 -7.98 16.12 -23.40
N ASP A 190 -7.07 15.90 -24.33
CA ASP A 190 -6.76 16.94 -25.32
C ASP A 190 -8.02 17.39 -26.12
N ASN A 191 -9.13 16.65 -25.99
CA ASN A 191 -10.44 16.92 -26.58
C ASN A 191 -11.43 17.70 -25.69
N GLY A 192 -11.06 18.09 -24.47
CA GLY A 192 -11.96 18.89 -23.65
C GLY A 192 -13.03 18.10 -22.87
N ALA A 193 -13.15 16.80 -23.10
CA ALA A 193 -14.15 15.94 -22.51
C ALA A 193 -13.73 15.52 -21.09
N PHE A 194 -14.68 15.58 -20.17
CA PHE A 194 -14.52 14.92 -18.89
C PHE A 194 -14.44 13.42 -19.18
N ALA A 195 -13.28 12.81 -18.91
CA ALA A 195 -13.14 11.36 -18.91
C ALA A 195 -14.22 10.80 -17.98
N ALA A 196 -15.27 10.27 -18.61
CA ALA A 196 -16.51 9.97 -17.94
C ALA A 196 -16.39 8.62 -17.23
N HIS A 197 -16.99 8.57 -16.04
CA HIS A 197 -17.50 7.38 -15.36
C HIS A 197 -16.60 6.42 -14.58
N ASP A 198 -15.31 6.26 -14.87
CA ASP A 198 -14.55 5.17 -14.23
C ASP A 198 -14.01 5.46 -12.81
N ASP A 199 -14.02 6.72 -12.37
CA ASP A 199 -13.41 7.13 -11.09
C ASP A 199 -14.41 7.34 -9.94
N VAL A 200 -15.69 6.97 -10.13
CA VAL A 200 -16.71 7.18 -9.10
C VAL A 200 -16.58 6.10 -8.03
N ALA A 201 -16.48 6.52 -6.77
CA ALA A 201 -16.53 5.62 -5.63
C ALA A 201 -17.84 4.81 -5.66
N LYS A 202 -17.75 3.51 -5.42
CA LYS A 202 -18.88 2.57 -5.41
C LYS A 202 -19.14 2.05 -4.01
N VAL A 203 -20.32 1.50 -3.78
CA VAL A 203 -20.72 0.96 -2.47
C VAL A 203 -20.04 -0.38 -2.21
N LEU A 204 -19.41 -0.51 -1.04
CA LEU A 204 -18.90 -1.77 -0.52
C LEU A 204 -19.86 -2.28 0.55
N ARG A 205 -20.52 -3.42 0.31
CA ARG A 205 -21.47 -3.98 1.27
C ARG A 205 -20.76 -4.93 2.23
N VAL A 206 -20.98 -4.79 3.52
CA VAL A 206 -20.52 -5.76 4.52
C VAL A 206 -21.59 -6.83 4.69
N VAL A 207 -21.28 -8.07 4.31
CA VAL A 207 -22.22 -9.18 4.43
C VAL A 207 -22.56 -9.39 5.90
N ASP A 208 -23.85 -9.51 6.20
CA ASP A 208 -24.43 -9.62 7.54
C ASP A 208 -24.20 -8.42 8.47
N GLY A 209 -23.50 -7.37 8.02
CA GLY A 209 -23.19 -6.19 8.83
C GLY A 209 -22.37 -6.49 10.09
N ILE A 210 -21.57 -7.55 10.07
CA ILE A 210 -20.79 -8.00 11.24
C ILE A 210 -19.30 -8.24 10.92
N ALA A 211 -18.45 -7.89 11.89
CA ALA A 211 -17.07 -8.35 11.99
C ALA A 211 -16.94 -9.42 13.06
N VAL A 212 -16.12 -10.44 12.77
CA VAL A 212 -15.72 -11.47 13.72
C VAL A 212 -14.32 -11.18 14.21
N LEU A 213 -14.18 -10.94 15.51
CA LEU A 213 -12.91 -10.89 16.21
C LEU A 213 -12.45 -12.32 16.55
N GLY A 214 -11.27 -12.69 16.04
CA GLY A 214 -10.69 -14.01 16.31
C GLY A 214 -10.45 -14.25 17.80
N PRO A 215 -10.48 -15.51 18.27
CA PRO A 215 -10.37 -15.83 19.69
C PRO A 215 -8.99 -15.44 20.26
N SER A 216 -8.98 -15.04 21.54
CA SER A 216 -7.76 -14.85 22.32
C SER A 216 -7.64 -15.94 23.40
N ILE A 217 -6.54 -15.94 24.14
CA ILE A 217 -6.33 -16.91 25.23
C ILE A 217 -7.37 -16.72 26.35
N SER A 218 -7.78 -15.47 26.61
CA SER A 218 -8.71 -15.13 27.70
C SER A 218 -10.16 -14.98 27.22
N GLU A 219 -10.39 -14.95 25.91
CA GLU A 219 -11.67 -14.54 25.33
C GLU A 219 -12.03 -15.39 24.13
N GLY A 220 -13.28 -15.86 24.07
CA GLY A 220 -13.81 -16.53 22.89
C GLY A 220 -13.97 -15.58 21.70
N GLU A 221 -14.55 -16.12 20.63
CA GLU A 221 -14.93 -15.34 19.46
C GLU A 221 -15.97 -14.26 19.83
N ARG A 222 -15.85 -13.07 19.25
CA ARG A 222 -16.80 -11.96 19.44
C ARG A 222 -17.19 -11.35 18.11
N THR A 223 -18.43 -10.89 18.04
CA THR A 223 -18.97 -10.19 16.87
C THR A 223 -19.17 -8.71 17.16
N TYR A 224 -18.88 -7.87 16.17
CA TYR A 224 -18.99 -6.41 16.23
C TYR A 224 -19.84 -5.91 15.07
N ALA A 225 -20.62 -4.86 15.29
CA ALA A 225 -21.45 -4.27 14.25
C ALA A 225 -20.58 -3.45 13.28
N MET A 226 -20.81 -3.65 11.98
CA MET A 226 -20.13 -2.92 10.91
C MET A 226 -21.13 -2.36 9.91
N ARG A 227 -20.84 -1.18 9.40
CA ARG A 227 -21.56 -0.58 8.28
C ARG A 227 -20.86 -0.83 6.97
N ASP A 228 -21.67 -0.78 5.93
CA ASP A 228 -21.23 -0.64 4.56
C ASP A 228 -20.27 0.55 4.40
N GLY A 229 -19.41 0.47 3.42
CA GLY A 229 -18.47 1.53 3.10
C GLY A 229 -18.40 1.81 1.61
N GLY A 230 -17.24 2.30 1.17
CA GLY A 230 -17.00 2.66 -0.21
C GLY A 230 -15.74 2.00 -0.75
N TRP A 231 -15.68 1.81 -2.06
CA TRP A 231 -14.49 1.32 -2.75
C TRP A 231 -14.28 2.03 -4.08
N ARG A 232 -13.03 2.00 -4.56
CA ARG A 232 -12.66 2.43 -5.91
C ARG A 232 -11.35 1.77 -6.36
N VAL A 233 -11.13 1.73 -7.67
CA VAL A 233 -9.84 1.39 -8.26
C VAL A 233 -9.14 2.66 -8.73
N SER A 234 -8.05 3.03 -8.07
CA SER A 234 -7.16 4.11 -8.50
C SER A 234 -6.20 3.61 -9.57
N ARG A 235 -6.45 3.93 -10.85
CA ARG A 235 -5.58 3.49 -11.95
C ARG A 235 -4.25 4.25 -11.97
N GLY A 236 -3.14 3.52 -12.05
CA GLY A 236 -1.80 4.10 -12.14
C GLY A 236 -1.30 4.91 -10.94
N GLU A 237 -2.05 5.00 -9.83
CA GLU A 237 -1.62 5.72 -8.62
C GLU A 237 -0.72 4.89 -7.70
N GLY A 238 -0.58 3.59 -7.98
CA GLY A 238 0.25 2.68 -7.19
C GLY A 238 1.74 2.80 -7.46
N PRO A 239 2.57 2.12 -6.66
CA PRO A 239 4.00 2.03 -6.89
C PRO A 239 4.27 1.56 -8.32
N LEU A 240 5.14 2.31 -9.01
CA LEU A 240 5.51 2.07 -10.41
C LEU A 240 4.31 2.07 -11.39
N GLY A 241 3.23 2.79 -11.07
CA GLY A 241 2.07 2.95 -11.95
C GLY A 241 1.11 1.76 -11.94
N THR A 242 1.08 0.99 -10.85
CA THR A 242 0.08 -0.08 -10.66
C THR A 242 -1.28 0.47 -10.30
N ASP A 243 -2.32 -0.30 -10.61
CA ASP A 243 -3.67 0.02 -10.17
C ASP A 243 -3.82 -0.40 -8.70
N LEU A 244 -4.47 0.46 -7.90
CA LEU A 244 -4.72 0.20 -6.49
C LEU A 244 -6.21 0.12 -6.21
N LEU A 245 -6.65 -0.99 -5.62
CA LEU A 245 -7.95 -1.06 -4.98
C LEU A 245 -7.85 -0.35 -3.61
N ARG A 246 -8.67 0.68 -3.41
CA ARG A 246 -8.87 1.34 -2.12
C ARG A 246 -10.30 1.17 -1.69
N PHE A 247 -10.50 0.78 -0.44
CA PHE A 247 -11.83 0.67 0.13
C PHE A 247 -11.82 1.02 1.60
N PHE A 248 -13.00 1.30 2.14
CA PHE A 248 -13.18 1.46 3.58
C PHE A 248 -14.44 0.74 4.04
N VAL A 249 -14.49 0.49 5.33
CA VAL A 249 -15.65 0.01 6.08
C VAL A 249 -15.78 0.86 7.34
N GLU A 250 -16.98 1.01 7.87
CA GLU A 250 -17.21 1.81 9.08
C GLU A 250 -17.51 0.91 10.28
N VAL A 251 -16.74 1.08 11.35
CA VAL A 251 -16.89 0.38 12.62
C VAL A 251 -17.82 1.21 13.50
N ASP A 252 -18.98 0.63 13.86
CA ASP A 252 -20.01 1.31 14.65
C ASP A 252 -19.72 1.29 16.16
N ASP A 253 -19.08 0.22 16.62
CA ASP A 253 -18.70 0.04 18.01
C ASP A 253 -17.59 1.01 18.43
N ASP A 254 -17.55 1.38 19.71
CA ASP A 254 -16.60 2.37 20.22
C ASP A 254 -15.13 1.98 20.01
N ARG A 255 -14.84 0.68 20.07
CA ARG A 255 -13.55 0.09 19.70
C ARG A 255 -13.65 -1.44 19.65
N ILE A 256 -12.96 -2.05 18.70
CA ILE A 256 -12.76 -3.50 18.65
C ILE A 256 -11.47 -3.81 19.40
N MET A 257 -11.55 -4.48 20.55
CA MET A 257 -10.39 -4.89 21.33
C MET A 257 -10.65 -6.13 22.18
N HIS A 258 -9.58 -6.88 22.45
CA HIS A 258 -9.59 -7.89 23.50
C HIS A 258 -9.60 -7.23 24.88
N ALA A 259 -10.22 -7.88 25.87
CA ALA A 259 -10.29 -7.37 27.24
C ALA A 259 -8.92 -7.01 27.85
N ASP A 260 -7.89 -7.80 27.54
CA ASP A 260 -6.53 -7.66 28.09
C ASP A 260 -5.54 -7.02 27.11
N GLY A 261 -6.03 -6.51 25.97
CA GLY A 261 -5.19 -5.99 24.89
C GLY A 261 -4.87 -4.50 25.00
N ASP A 262 -3.65 -4.12 24.60
CA ASP A 262 -3.23 -2.72 24.38
C ASP A 262 -3.35 -2.28 22.92
N VAL A 263 -3.91 -3.14 22.07
CA VAL A 263 -4.24 -2.87 20.68
C VAL A 263 -5.75 -2.74 20.56
N TYR A 264 -6.21 -1.88 19.68
CA TYR A 264 -7.62 -1.74 19.36
C TYR A 264 -7.80 -1.20 17.94
N VAL A 265 -8.94 -1.52 17.33
CA VAL A 265 -9.43 -0.85 16.12
C VAL A 265 -10.33 0.30 16.56
N PRO A 266 -10.03 1.55 16.20
CA PRO A 266 -10.86 2.69 16.59
C PRO A 266 -12.21 2.67 15.88
N LYS A 267 -13.23 3.29 16.50
CA LYS A 267 -14.51 3.61 15.87
C LYS A 267 -14.33 4.43 14.60
N GLY A 268 -15.20 4.24 13.63
CA GLY A 268 -15.27 5.00 12.39
C GLY A 268 -14.65 4.27 11.21
N ARG A 269 -14.14 5.02 10.23
CA ARG A 269 -13.69 4.47 8.95
C ARG A 269 -12.32 3.80 9.06
N VAL A 270 -12.28 2.54 8.66
CA VAL A 270 -11.06 1.74 8.50
C VAL A 270 -10.82 1.59 7.00
N TYR A 271 -9.68 2.11 6.53
CA TYR A 271 -9.29 2.13 5.14
C TYR A 271 -8.31 1.00 4.84
N CYS A 272 -8.50 0.37 3.68
CA CYS A 272 -7.72 -0.73 3.18
C CYS A 272 -7.23 -0.40 1.77
N SER A 273 -5.99 -0.80 1.46
CA SER A 273 -5.42 -0.65 0.12
C SER A 273 -4.61 -1.88 -0.31
N CYS A 274 -4.82 -2.33 -1.55
CA CYS A 274 -4.10 -3.45 -2.15
C CYS A 274 -3.94 -3.26 -3.65
N GLY A 275 -3.05 -4.03 -4.28
CA GLY A 275 -2.88 -3.98 -5.74
C GLY A 275 -4.04 -4.64 -6.45
N HIS A 276 -4.48 -4.03 -7.55
CA HIS A 276 -5.58 -4.50 -8.41
C HIS A 276 -5.03 -4.87 -9.78
N PHE A 277 -5.32 -6.08 -10.25
CA PHE A 277 -4.82 -6.60 -11.52
C PHE A 277 -5.98 -7.20 -12.32
N PRO A 278 -6.51 -6.50 -13.32
CA PRO A 278 -7.54 -7.06 -14.19
C PRO A 278 -6.92 -8.08 -15.17
N PHE A 279 -7.62 -9.19 -15.37
CA PHE A 279 -7.31 -10.25 -16.31
C PHE A 279 -8.49 -10.40 -17.26
N ALA A 280 -8.23 -10.35 -18.56
CA ALA A 280 -9.28 -10.54 -19.55
C ALA A 280 -9.84 -11.96 -19.47
N THR A 281 -11.11 -12.08 -19.08
CA THR A 281 -11.85 -13.36 -19.09
C THR A 281 -12.13 -13.75 -20.54
N GLY A 282 -11.45 -14.78 -21.04
CA GLY A 282 -11.62 -15.21 -22.42
C GLY A 282 -10.50 -16.16 -22.85
N ASP A 283 -10.86 -17.43 -22.93
CA ASP A 283 -9.99 -18.61 -23.12
C ASP A 283 -9.26 -18.65 -24.48
N GLU A 284 -9.47 -17.68 -25.39
CA GLU A 284 -8.80 -17.70 -26.71
C GLU A 284 -7.92 -16.48 -27.01
N MET A 285 -8.19 -15.30 -26.42
CA MET A 285 -7.38 -14.10 -26.67
C MET A 285 -6.34 -13.82 -25.58
N SER A 286 -6.57 -14.29 -24.35
CA SER A 286 -5.66 -14.07 -23.22
C SER A 286 -4.32 -14.81 -23.35
N SER A 287 -4.27 -15.88 -24.16
CA SER A 287 -3.02 -16.58 -24.48
C SER A 287 -2.01 -15.65 -25.16
N SER A 288 -2.46 -14.83 -26.12
CA SER A 288 -1.58 -13.97 -26.92
C SER A 288 -1.02 -12.75 -26.17
N MET A 289 -1.77 -12.21 -25.21
CA MET A 289 -1.39 -10.97 -24.52
C MET A 289 -0.60 -11.27 -23.23
N SER A 290 -0.98 -12.33 -22.51
CA SER A 290 -0.16 -12.84 -21.40
C SER A 290 1.15 -13.45 -21.91
N SER A 291 1.16 -14.09 -23.10
CA SER A 291 2.41 -14.52 -23.73
C SER A 291 3.28 -13.31 -24.06
N ALA A 292 2.74 -12.23 -24.64
CA ALA A 292 3.54 -11.06 -25.00
C ALA A 292 4.25 -10.42 -23.78
N SER A 293 3.57 -10.33 -22.63
CA SER A 293 4.18 -9.85 -21.37
C SER A 293 5.26 -10.82 -20.86
N SER A 294 4.95 -12.11 -20.83
CA SER A 294 5.89 -13.16 -20.41
C SER A 294 7.14 -13.19 -21.29
N ASP A 295 6.95 -13.14 -22.60
CA ASP A 295 8.00 -13.11 -23.62
C ASP A 295 8.87 -11.86 -23.48
N ALA A 296 8.25 -10.70 -23.21
CA ALA A 296 8.99 -9.46 -22.95
C ALA A 296 9.84 -9.58 -21.69
N ARG A 297 9.30 -10.13 -20.60
CA ARG A 297 10.05 -10.36 -19.36
C ARG A 297 11.19 -11.35 -19.56
N GLU A 298 10.95 -12.45 -20.26
CA GLU A 298 11.97 -13.44 -20.59
C GLU A 298 13.08 -12.83 -21.45
N SER A 299 12.72 -12.02 -22.45
CA SER A 299 13.70 -11.31 -23.28
C SER A 299 14.61 -10.38 -22.47
N LEU A 300 14.05 -9.67 -21.48
CA LEU A 300 14.83 -8.80 -20.57
C LEU A 300 15.76 -9.61 -19.66
N VAL A 301 15.34 -10.80 -19.21
CA VAL A 301 16.17 -11.70 -18.41
C VAL A 301 17.36 -12.21 -19.25
N VAL A 302 17.11 -12.62 -20.50
CA VAL A 302 18.16 -13.05 -21.43
C VAL A 302 19.13 -11.90 -21.76
N GLU A 303 18.60 -10.69 -22.00
CA GLU A 303 19.42 -9.49 -22.22
C GLU A 303 20.31 -9.19 -21.01
N LEU A 304 19.76 -9.20 -19.80
CA LEU A 304 20.51 -8.97 -18.57
C LEU A 304 21.63 -10.00 -18.42
N ARG A 305 21.33 -11.28 -18.61
CA ARG A 305 22.32 -12.36 -18.55
C ARG A 305 23.45 -12.16 -19.57
N ASN A 306 23.11 -11.79 -20.81
CA ASN A 306 24.10 -11.52 -21.86
C ASN A 306 25.02 -10.34 -21.49
N ILE A 307 24.47 -9.30 -20.86
CA ILE A 307 25.26 -8.15 -20.37
C ILE A 307 26.19 -8.60 -19.22
N GLU A 308 25.70 -9.41 -18.28
CA GLU A 308 26.49 -9.95 -17.16
C GLU A 308 27.64 -10.85 -17.65
N GLU A 309 27.38 -11.74 -18.61
CA GLU A 309 28.40 -12.59 -19.24
C GLU A 309 29.48 -11.74 -19.93
N ARG A 310 29.09 -10.65 -20.61
CA ARG A 310 30.04 -9.68 -21.20
C ARG A 310 30.86 -8.96 -20.14
N ILE A 311 30.25 -8.52 -19.04
CA ILE A 311 30.97 -7.89 -17.91
C ILE A 311 31.98 -8.88 -17.33
N ALA A 312 31.59 -10.14 -17.10
CA ALA A 312 32.47 -11.18 -16.58
C ALA A 312 33.65 -11.44 -17.54
N GLY A 313 33.39 -11.53 -18.85
CA GLY A 313 34.45 -11.68 -19.86
C GLY A 313 35.41 -10.50 -19.89
N MET A 314 34.91 -9.27 -19.78
CA MET A 314 35.74 -8.06 -19.73
C MET A 314 36.56 -7.96 -18.44
N ARG A 315 36.02 -8.39 -17.29
CA ARG A 315 36.77 -8.51 -16.03
C ARG A 315 37.90 -9.53 -16.14
N LYS A 316 37.63 -10.72 -16.68
CA LYS A 316 38.66 -11.74 -16.92
C LYS A 316 39.79 -11.22 -17.83
N ARG A 317 39.46 -10.45 -18.87
CA ARG A 317 40.46 -9.80 -19.73
C ARG A 317 41.25 -8.72 -18.99
N LYS A 318 40.60 -7.94 -18.12
CA LYS A 318 41.26 -6.93 -17.27
C LYS A 318 42.31 -7.55 -16.37
N ASP A 319 42.00 -8.70 -15.75
CA ASP A 319 42.90 -9.39 -14.82
C ASP A 319 44.18 -9.91 -15.49
N GLY A 320 44.16 -10.15 -16.81
CA GLY A 320 45.34 -10.52 -17.58
C GLY A 320 46.29 -9.36 -17.91
N ILE A 321 45.89 -8.10 -17.68
CA ILE A 321 46.71 -6.93 -18.00
C ILE A 321 47.60 -6.60 -16.79
N ARG A 322 48.91 -6.79 -16.94
CA ARG A 322 49.90 -6.55 -15.88
C ARG A 322 49.93 -5.10 -15.37
N ASN A 323 49.63 -4.11 -16.23
CA ASN A 323 49.57 -2.70 -15.84
C ASN A 323 48.13 -2.16 -15.96
N PRO A 324 47.42 -1.89 -14.85
CA PRO A 324 46.03 -1.44 -14.88
C PRO A 324 45.85 -0.05 -15.51
N PHE A 325 46.92 0.74 -15.65
CA PHE A 325 46.92 2.07 -16.27
C PHE A 325 47.34 2.06 -17.74
N ALA A 326 47.61 0.89 -18.32
CA ALA A 326 47.75 0.79 -19.77
C ALA A 326 46.44 1.26 -20.45
N LEU A 327 46.56 1.86 -21.64
CA LEU A 327 45.40 2.34 -22.42
C LEU A 327 44.32 1.25 -22.58
N ASP A 328 44.73 -0.01 -22.70
CA ASP A 328 43.83 -1.17 -22.78
C ASP A 328 43.04 -1.40 -21.48
N GLY A 329 43.69 -1.27 -20.31
CA GLY A 329 43.04 -1.40 -19.01
C GLY A 329 42.00 -0.30 -18.76
N ILE A 330 42.32 0.94 -19.19
CA ILE A 330 41.39 2.08 -19.14
C ILE A 330 40.20 1.83 -20.07
N ARG A 331 40.43 1.36 -21.30
CA ARG A 331 39.38 1.04 -22.27
C ARG A 331 38.44 -0.06 -21.78
N ILE A 332 38.98 -1.14 -21.23
CA ILE A 332 38.21 -2.23 -20.64
C ILE A 332 37.39 -1.72 -19.46
N SER A 333 37.97 -0.89 -18.59
CA SER A 333 37.27 -0.34 -17.43
C SER A 333 36.12 0.59 -17.85
N ARG A 334 36.31 1.43 -18.87
CA ARG A 334 35.24 2.26 -19.44
C ARG A 334 34.09 1.41 -19.99
N GLU A 335 34.41 0.32 -20.66
CA GLU A 335 33.42 -0.59 -21.23
C GLU A 335 32.64 -1.35 -20.15
N ILE A 336 33.30 -1.83 -19.09
CA ILE A 336 32.62 -2.41 -17.92
C ILE A 336 31.64 -1.39 -17.31
N SER A 337 32.06 -0.14 -17.12
CA SER A 337 31.18 0.91 -16.58
C SER A 337 30.02 1.27 -17.51
N ARG A 338 30.16 1.06 -18.83
CA ARG A 338 29.06 1.21 -19.80
C ARG A 338 28.05 0.08 -19.63
N LEU A 339 28.52 -1.17 -19.68
CA LEU A 339 27.69 -2.37 -19.51
C LEU A 339 26.97 -2.40 -18.15
N THR A 340 27.62 -1.98 -17.06
CA THR A 340 26.98 -1.91 -15.73
C THR A 340 25.81 -0.93 -15.70
N ARG A 341 25.90 0.21 -16.42
CA ARG A 341 24.79 1.16 -16.53
C ARG A 341 23.65 0.57 -17.35
N GLU A 342 23.97 -0.12 -18.43
CA GLU A 342 23.02 -0.83 -19.28
C GLU A 342 22.27 -1.93 -18.49
N ALA A 343 22.99 -2.76 -17.73
CA ALA A 343 22.41 -3.75 -16.82
C ALA A 343 21.46 -3.10 -15.80
N GLY A 344 21.82 -1.93 -15.26
CA GLY A 344 20.95 -1.17 -14.36
C GLY A 344 19.62 -0.74 -15.00
N LEU A 345 19.65 -0.32 -16.28
CA LEU A 345 18.44 0.05 -17.03
C LEU A 345 17.57 -1.17 -17.34
N VAL A 346 18.17 -2.29 -17.76
CA VAL A 346 17.44 -3.54 -18.01
C VAL A 346 16.80 -4.05 -16.72
N ASN A 347 17.53 -4.02 -15.60
CA ASN A 347 17.00 -4.43 -14.30
C ASN A 347 15.85 -3.51 -13.83
N TYR A 348 15.94 -2.19 -14.08
CA TYR A 348 14.82 -1.28 -13.84
C TYR A 348 13.57 -1.64 -14.65
N LYS A 349 13.73 -1.94 -15.95
CA LYS A 349 12.62 -2.41 -16.80
C LYS A 349 12.03 -3.74 -16.31
N LEU A 350 12.89 -4.67 -15.88
CA LEU A 350 12.47 -5.95 -15.34
C LEU A 350 11.64 -5.76 -14.06
N ASN A 351 12.07 -4.86 -13.16
CA ASN A 351 11.31 -4.53 -11.96
C ASN A 351 9.96 -3.86 -12.29
N LEU A 352 9.93 -2.95 -13.27
CA LEU A 352 8.70 -2.34 -13.76
C LEU A 352 7.73 -3.40 -14.32
N ALA A 353 8.23 -4.32 -15.14
CA ALA A 353 7.44 -5.42 -15.68
C ALA A 353 6.94 -6.37 -14.57
N ALA A 354 7.78 -6.70 -13.58
CA ALA A 354 7.41 -7.57 -12.47
C ALA A 354 6.33 -6.96 -11.55
N VAL A 355 6.23 -5.64 -11.48
CA VAL A 355 5.22 -4.93 -10.70
C VAL A 355 3.92 -4.75 -11.50
N ARG A 356 4.02 -4.54 -12.82
CA ARG A 356 2.85 -4.51 -13.71
C ARG A 356 2.18 -5.88 -13.84
N ASP A 357 2.98 -6.92 -13.98
CA ASP A 357 2.55 -8.31 -14.17
C ASP A 357 3.11 -9.19 -13.03
N PRO A 358 2.52 -9.10 -11.83
CA PRO A 358 2.97 -9.86 -10.68
C PRO A 358 2.74 -11.36 -10.88
N ASP A 359 3.55 -12.18 -10.21
CA ASP A 359 3.35 -13.62 -10.18
C ASP A 359 1.95 -13.93 -9.62
N ARG A 360 1.19 -14.78 -10.33
CA ARG A 360 -0.15 -15.24 -9.94
C ARG A 360 -0.18 -15.80 -8.52
N ARG A 361 0.93 -16.34 -8.00
CA ARG A 361 1.05 -16.85 -6.63
C ARG A 361 0.95 -15.77 -5.54
N LEU A 362 1.26 -14.52 -5.89
CA LEU A 362 1.14 -13.37 -5.01
C LEU A 362 -0.27 -12.77 -5.00
N LEU A 363 -1.11 -13.23 -5.95
CA LEU A 363 -2.46 -12.75 -6.14
C LEU A 363 -3.50 -13.73 -5.59
N ARG A 364 -4.67 -13.18 -5.31
CA ARG A 364 -5.90 -13.88 -5.00
C ARG A 364 -6.88 -13.55 -6.09
N PHE A 365 -7.34 -14.57 -6.78
CA PHE A 365 -8.22 -14.40 -7.92
C PHE A 365 -9.68 -14.48 -7.49
N THR A 366 -10.54 -13.77 -8.21
CA THR A 366 -11.97 -14.08 -8.26
C THR A 366 -12.18 -15.50 -8.76
N LYS A 367 -13.35 -16.08 -8.50
CA LYS A 367 -13.74 -17.40 -9.00
C LYS A 367 -13.55 -17.55 -10.51
N ASP A 368 -13.92 -16.51 -11.24
CA ASP A 368 -13.86 -16.49 -12.70
C ASP A 368 -12.45 -16.19 -13.23
N GLY A 369 -11.53 -15.77 -12.35
CA GLY A 369 -10.14 -15.45 -12.70
C GLY A 369 -9.94 -14.07 -13.33
N ASN A 370 -11.01 -13.26 -13.44
CA ASN A 370 -11.06 -11.95 -14.11
C ASN A 370 -10.26 -10.87 -13.38
N VAL A 371 -10.09 -11.01 -12.06
CA VAL A 371 -9.39 -10.03 -11.24
C VAL A 371 -8.50 -10.76 -10.27
N GLY A 372 -7.26 -10.31 -10.17
CA GLY A 372 -6.34 -10.66 -9.11
C GLY A 372 -6.14 -9.47 -8.17
N LEU A 373 -6.30 -9.70 -6.88
CA LEU A 373 -5.92 -8.76 -5.82
C LEU A 373 -4.65 -9.24 -5.14
N THR A 374 -3.77 -8.33 -4.68
CA THR A 374 -2.61 -8.77 -3.89
C THR A 374 -3.08 -9.48 -2.62
N ARG A 375 -2.41 -10.58 -2.27
CA ARG A 375 -2.77 -11.38 -1.09
C ARG A 375 -2.79 -10.57 0.21
N GLU A 376 -1.92 -9.59 0.31
CA GLU A 376 -1.79 -8.69 1.44
C GLU A 376 -1.97 -7.24 1.00
N GLY A 377 -2.47 -6.41 1.91
CA GLY A 377 -2.58 -4.97 1.75
C GLY A 377 -2.39 -4.22 3.07
N GLY A 378 -2.37 -2.90 2.99
CA GLY A 378 -2.21 -2.01 4.15
C GLY A 378 -3.55 -1.59 4.75
N VAL A 379 -3.60 -1.43 6.08
CA VAL A 379 -4.76 -0.93 6.83
C VAL A 379 -4.39 0.37 7.54
N CYS A 380 -5.24 1.38 7.44
CA CYS A 380 -5.11 2.62 8.18
C CYS A 380 -6.46 3.15 8.69
N CYS A 381 -6.44 4.07 9.64
CA CYS A 381 -7.61 4.84 10.06
C CYS A 381 -7.37 6.33 9.86
N GLN A 382 -8.48 7.06 9.72
CA GLN A 382 -8.46 8.51 9.69
C GLN A 382 -8.46 9.05 11.12
N VAL A 383 -7.58 10.01 11.40
CA VAL A 383 -7.50 10.70 12.68
C VAL A 383 -7.60 12.20 12.43
N ASN A 384 -8.63 12.82 13.00
CA ASN A 384 -8.83 14.26 12.90
C ASN A 384 -8.02 14.98 13.98
N LYS A 385 -6.98 15.73 13.57
CA LYS A 385 -6.20 16.60 14.45
C LYS A 385 -6.56 18.06 14.18
N GLY A 386 -7.71 18.47 14.70
CA GLY A 386 -8.27 19.80 14.45
C GLY A 386 -8.68 19.93 12.97
N PRO A 387 -8.12 20.90 12.20
CA PRO A 387 -8.45 21.08 10.78
C PRO A 387 -7.70 20.12 9.85
N ILE A 388 -6.71 19.37 10.36
CA ILE A 388 -5.88 18.47 9.56
C ILE A 388 -6.39 17.04 9.72
N VAL A 389 -6.61 16.37 8.59
CA VAL A 389 -6.88 14.95 8.52
C VAL A 389 -5.56 14.21 8.35
N GLU A 390 -5.29 13.27 9.26
CA GLU A 390 -4.14 12.36 9.17
C GLU A 390 -4.60 10.92 8.97
N TYR A 391 -3.74 10.09 8.38
CA TYR A 391 -3.98 8.65 8.23
C TYR A 391 -2.94 7.87 9.02
N HIS A 392 -3.39 7.07 9.98
CA HIS A 392 -2.53 6.32 10.89
C HIS A 392 -2.51 4.85 10.49
N ILE A 393 -1.31 4.28 10.30
CA ILE A 393 -1.16 2.86 9.93
C ILE A 393 -1.56 1.99 11.12
N LEU A 394 -2.55 1.12 10.89
CA LEU A 394 -3.07 0.17 11.89
C LEU A 394 -2.49 -1.23 11.75
N GLY A 395 -2.09 -1.63 10.54
CA GLY A 395 -1.68 -3.00 10.30
C GLY A 395 -1.72 -3.41 8.84
N ARG A 396 -1.93 -4.70 8.63
CA ARG A 396 -2.07 -5.32 7.31
C ARG A 396 -3.39 -6.05 7.24
N PHE A 397 -3.86 -6.34 6.03
CA PHE A 397 -4.96 -7.26 5.83
C PHE A 397 -4.62 -8.33 4.81
N GLY A 398 -5.24 -9.49 4.96
CA GLY A 398 -5.34 -10.51 3.93
C GLY A 398 -6.71 -10.48 3.27
N ILE A 399 -6.78 -10.90 2.02
CA ILE A 399 -8.04 -11.00 1.28
C ILE A 399 -8.15 -12.37 0.59
N ALA A 400 -9.36 -12.92 0.47
CA ALA A 400 -9.63 -14.18 -0.23
C ALA A 400 -11.02 -14.15 -0.88
N SER A 401 -11.15 -14.64 -2.10
CA SER A 401 -12.46 -14.73 -2.76
C SER A 401 -13.34 -15.76 -2.07
N VAL A 402 -14.63 -15.49 -2.00
CA VAL A 402 -15.65 -16.36 -1.39
C VAL A 402 -16.74 -16.60 -2.43
N ASP A 403 -17.22 -17.83 -2.50
CA ASP A 403 -18.38 -18.16 -3.33
C ASP A 403 -19.63 -17.44 -2.83
N ARG A 404 -20.53 -17.09 -3.76
CA ARG A 404 -21.90 -16.73 -3.40
C ARG A 404 -22.65 -18.04 -3.14
N ASP A 405 -23.05 -18.23 -1.89
CA ASP A 405 -23.91 -19.35 -1.46
C ASP A 405 -25.27 -19.33 -2.18
#